data_AF-A0A9P5Z073-F1
#
_entry.id   AF-A0A9P5Z073-F1
#
_cell.length_a   1.000
_cell.length_b   1.000
_cell.length_c   1.000
_cell.angle_alpha   90.00
_cell.angle_beta   90.00
_cell.angle_gamma   90.00
#
_symmetry.space_group_name_H-M   'P 1'
#
loop_
_entity.id
_entity.type
_entity.pdbx_description
1 polymer ?
#
loop_
_entity_poly.entity_id
_entity_poly.type
_entity_poly.pdbx_seq_one_letter_code
_entity_poly.pdbx_strand_id
1 'polypeptide(L)'
;MDSDLQTRTAHEYFPKALISDCELVCEEFSAQYVEKIRNTIFEAHQDRVGPQHVQQWFKTVTHGPNAVRSLSTNEKMNSRLISWKTGKKFLPENLFFRTVDTSRLLPMALADFRIQWYAHRASWAWLDGHDKKNGIEPRRNFQLLTLSGLMFPLLVMRNMHDYGGADIPIVLTSWNAKQLAHAFDYWVDISKPGMSECERREKFTALDSTWGVPQPCFMQVDLLVRSLLSDPATEYVPRFIVFMSIAKDAKGCALFTDPSFQPPKELIDSYPPGCGGTDCVDENCGFFDFAACRSLAKGSDLVRKDKFPRNTVRCNVWTCQVEERGGYTGPSKFQTCQRCGEVLYCCKAHQEHDWKSHKRVCEARAA
;
A
#
# COMPACT_ATOMS: atom_id res chain seq x y z
N MET A 1 7.86 -0.03 47.41
CA MET A 1 8.94 -0.99 47.09
C MET A 1 8.28 -2.36 47.10
N ASP A 2 7.72 -2.75 45.96
CA ASP A 2 7.44 -4.15 45.66
C ASP A 2 7.96 -4.35 44.24
N SER A 3 9.15 -4.95 44.18
CA SER A 3 9.86 -5.28 42.96
C SER A 3 9.34 -6.62 42.47
N ASP A 4 8.21 -6.61 41.77
CA ASP A 4 7.90 -7.69 40.84
C ASP A 4 8.80 -7.50 39.61
N LEU A 5 10.02 -8.02 39.71
CA LEU A 5 10.73 -8.48 38.53
C LEU A 5 9.87 -9.58 37.91
N GLN A 6 8.98 -9.21 37.00
CA GLN A 6 8.52 -10.10 35.95
C GLN A 6 9.79 -10.66 35.30
N THR A 7 10.11 -11.91 35.61
CA THR A 7 11.06 -12.73 34.90
C THR A 7 10.79 -12.56 33.42
N ARG A 8 11.67 -11.84 32.71
CA ARG A 8 11.62 -11.71 31.25
C ARG A 8 11.61 -13.14 30.70
N THR A 9 10.45 -13.62 30.27
CA THR A 9 10.37 -14.77 29.38
C THR A 9 11.22 -14.38 28.19
N ALA A 10 12.33 -15.10 27.96
CA ALA A 10 13.21 -14.80 26.85
C ALA A 10 12.38 -14.88 25.56
N HIS A 11 12.32 -13.79 24.79
CA HIS A 11 11.68 -13.83 23.49
C HIS A 11 12.39 -14.86 22.61
N GLU A 12 11.61 -15.76 22.01
CA GLU A 12 12.13 -16.84 21.17
C GLU A 12 11.99 -16.46 19.69
N TYR A 13 13.00 -16.84 18.89
CA TYR A 13 12.89 -16.78 17.44
C TYR A 13 12.15 -18.02 16.92
N PHE A 14 11.03 -17.80 16.24
CA PHE A 14 10.24 -18.86 15.61
C PHE A 14 10.71 -19.07 14.16
N PRO A 15 11.35 -20.20 13.80
CA PRO A 15 11.80 -20.43 12.42
C PRO A 15 10.64 -20.45 11.42
N LYS A 16 9.52 -21.06 11.83
CA LYS A 16 8.27 -21.08 11.08
C LYS A 16 7.27 -20.16 11.78
N ALA A 17 6.98 -19.02 11.17
CA ALA A 17 5.97 -18.10 11.68
C ALA A 17 4.57 -18.54 11.23
N LEU A 18 3.69 -18.82 12.18
CA LEU A 18 2.29 -19.14 11.92
C LEU A 18 1.37 -18.02 12.41
N ILE A 19 0.29 -17.77 11.69
CA ILE A 19 -0.70 -16.75 12.08
C ILE A 19 -1.43 -17.16 13.37
N SER A 20 -1.54 -18.47 13.63
CA SER A 20 -2.10 -19.04 14.86
C SER A 20 -1.30 -18.68 16.11
N ASP A 21 -0.01 -18.39 15.96
CA ASP A 21 0.90 -18.09 17.06
C ASP A 21 0.97 -16.58 17.34
N CYS A 22 0.29 -15.77 16.52
CA CYS A 22 0.29 -14.32 16.65
C CYS A 22 -0.66 -13.86 17.76
N GLU A 23 -0.15 -13.03 18.67
CA GLU A 23 -0.95 -12.44 19.76
C GLU A 23 -1.70 -11.17 19.34
N LEU A 24 -1.33 -10.58 18.20
CA LEU A 24 -1.99 -9.39 17.66
C LEU A 24 -3.39 -9.74 17.16
N VAL A 25 -4.37 -8.99 17.63
CA VAL A 25 -5.79 -9.18 17.28
C VAL A 25 -6.10 -8.38 16.03
N CYS A 26 -6.65 -9.08 15.03
CA CYS A 26 -7.13 -8.48 13.78
C CYS A 26 -8.58 -7.98 13.93
N GLU A 27 -8.81 -6.71 13.62
CA GLU A 27 -10.14 -6.17 13.32
C GLU A 27 -10.21 -5.73 11.85
N GLU A 28 -11.39 -5.84 11.22
CA GLU A 28 -11.52 -5.58 9.78
C GLU A 28 -12.50 -4.45 9.47
N PHE A 29 -12.13 -3.58 8.52
CA PHE A 29 -13.09 -2.77 7.77
C PHE A 29 -13.31 -3.40 6.40
N SER A 30 -14.57 -3.72 6.12
CA SER A 30 -14.98 -4.29 4.84
C SER A 30 -14.74 -3.32 3.67
N ALA A 31 -14.66 -3.87 2.46
CA ALA A 31 -14.40 -3.09 1.25
C ALA A 31 -15.47 -2.02 1.02
N GLN A 32 -16.74 -2.36 1.21
CA GLN A 32 -17.86 -1.41 1.11
C GLN A 32 -17.76 -0.29 2.16
N TYR A 33 -17.23 -0.58 3.35
CA TYR A 33 -17.08 0.44 4.39
C TYR A 33 -15.94 1.39 4.06
N VAL A 34 -14.80 0.86 3.61
CA VAL A 34 -13.65 1.65 3.15
C VAL A 34 -14.05 2.51 1.93
N GLU A 35 -14.84 1.97 1.01
CA GLU A 35 -15.38 2.69 -0.14
C GLU A 35 -16.19 3.92 0.27
N LYS A 36 -17.07 3.79 1.27
CA LYS A 36 -17.85 4.91 1.81
C LYS A 36 -16.92 6.00 2.35
N ILE A 37 -15.92 5.63 3.15
CA ILE A 37 -14.94 6.58 3.70
C ILE A 37 -14.16 7.26 2.57
N ARG A 38 -13.68 6.51 1.57
CA ARG A 38 -13.02 7.04 0.38
C ARG A 38 -13.89 8.11 -0.28
N ASN A 39 -15.14 7.78 -0.60
CA ASN A 39 -16.04 8.69 -1.30
C ASN A 39 -16.32 9.96 -0.48
N THR A 40 -16.58 9.82 0.82
CA THR A 40 -16.75 10.97 1.74
C THR A 40 -15.51 11.87 1.79
N ILE A 41 -14.30 11.30 1.77
CA ILE A 41 -13.06 12.08 1.72
C ILE A 41 -12.97 12.85 0.40
N PHE A 42 -13.28 12.22 -0.74
CA PHE A 42 -13.29 12.90 -2.04
C PHE A 42 -14.33 14.04 -2.08
N GLU A 43 -15.53 13.82 -1.56
CA GLU A 43 -16.58 14.86 -1.44
C GLU A 43 -16.11 16.03 -0.58
N ALA A 44 -15.57 15.74 0.62
CA ALA A 44 -14.99 16.77 1.48
C ALA A 44 -13.81 17.50 0.81
N HIS A 45 -13.13 16.88 -0.15
CA HIS A 45 -12.08 17.54 -0.93
C HIS A 45 -12.61 18.47 -2.02
N GLN A 46 -13.85 18.27 -2.49
CA GLN A 46 -14.48 19.14 -3.49
C GLN A 46 -15.04 20.42 -2.89
N ASP A 47 -15.56 20.35 -1.67
CA ASP A 47 -16.29 21.46 -1.06
C ASP A 47 -15.38 22.52 -0.43
N ARG A 48 -14.07 22.25 -0.28
CA ARG A 48 -13.12 23.26 0.23
C ARG A 48 -12.76 24.26 -0.86
N VAL A 49 -12.79 25.53 -0.48
CA VAL A 49 -12.31 26.64 -1.30
C VAL A 49 -10.78 26.66 -1.25
N GLY A 50 -10.11 26.39 -2.37
CA GLY A 50 -8.65 26.46 -2.52
C GLY A 50 -8.01 25.15 -3.04
N PRO A 51 -6.81 25.23 -3.66
CA PRO A 51 -6.12 24.04 -4.15
C PRO A 51 -5.61 23.20 -2.98
N GLN A 52 -6.16 22.01 -2.78
CA GLN A 52 -5.64 21.07 -1.80
C GLN A 52 -4.35 20.45 -2.32
N HIS A 53 -3.33 20.31 -1.47
CA HIS A 53 -2.00 19.82 -1.88
C HIS A 53 -2.08 18.48 -2.63
N VAL A 54 -2.92 17.54 -2.15
CA VAL A 54 -3.08 16.23 -2.79
C VAL A 54 -3.79 16.32 -4.14
N GLN A 55 -4.88 17.09 -4.23
CA GLN A 55 -5.58 17.28 -5.51
C GLN A 55 -4.68 17.98 -6.54
N GLN A 56 -3.92 18.99 -6.10
CA GLN A 56 -2.97 19.70 -6.94
C GLN A 56 -1.84 18.78 -7.40
N TRP A 57 -1.35 17.91 -6.52
CA TRP A 57 -0.39 16.87 -6.88
C TRP A 57 -0.96 15.94 -7.96
N PHE A 58 -2.19 15.45 -7.79
CA PHE A 58 -2.86 14.65 -8.83
C PHE A 58 -2.93 15.39 -10.17
N LYS A 59 -3.27 16.69 -10.19
CA LYS A 59 -3.25 17.49 -11.44
C LYS A 59 -1.86 17.50 -12.08
N THR A 60 -0.83 17.72 -11.27
CA THR A 60 0.57 17.79 -11.73
C THR A 60 1.04 16.47 -12.31
N VAL A 61 0.81 15.34 -11.63
CA VAL A 61 1.33 14.03 -12.05
C VAL A 61 0.52 13.37 -13.16
N THR A 62 -0.65 13.91 -13.54
CA THR A 62 -1.49 13.34 -14.60
C THR A 62 -1.49 14.15 -15.91
N HIS A 63 -1.02 15.40 -15.91
CA HIS A 63 -1.13 16.31 -17.06
C HIS A 63 0.20 16.95 -17.46
N GLY A 64 0.28 17.34 -18.73
CA GLY A 64 1.37 18.16 -19.26
C GLY A 64 2.75 17.48 -19.20
N PRO A 65 3.83 18.27 -19.17
CA PRO A 65 5.20 17.75 -19.13
C PRO A 65 5.57 17.09 -17.80
N ASN A 66 4.81 17.36 -16.73
CA ASN A 66 5.03 16.80 -15.40
C ASN A 66 4.27 15.48 -15.18
N ALA A 67 3.49 15.03 -16.17
CA ALA A 67 2.79 13.77 -16.09
C ALA A 67 3.81 12.65 -15.89
N VAL A 68 3.67 11.89 -14.80
CA VAL A 68 4.60 10.80 -14.53
C VAL A 68 4.27 9.65 -15.45
N ARG A 69 5.27 9.26 -16.24
CA ARG A 69 5.17 8.18 -17.20
C ARG A 69 6.20 7.13 -16.87
N SER A 70 5.86 5.90 -17.19
CA SER A 70 6.80 4.79 -17.12
C SER A 70 6.78 4.08 -18.46
N LEU A 71 7.92 3.51 -18.83
CA LEU A 71 7.93 2.47 -19.84
C LEU A 71 7.07 1.33 -19.28
N SER A 72 5.93 1.09 -19.93
CA SER A 72 5.12 -0.08 -19.60
C SER A 72 6.00 -1.33 -19.60
N THR A 73 5.57 -2.41 -18.95
CA THR A 73 6.28 -3.70 -19.03
C THR A 73 6.48 -4.19 -20.46
N ASN A 74 5.84 -3.62 -21.50
CA ASN A 74 6.11 -3.90 -22.91
C ASN A 74 7.26 -3.06 -23.53
N GLU A 75 7.96 -2.18 -22.80
CA GLU A 75 9.00 -1.22 -23.28
C GLU A 75 8.61 -0.29 -24.44
N LYS A 76 7.47 -0.52 -25.10
CA LYS A 76 6.99 0.14 -26.32
C LYS A 76 6.07 1.32 -26.05
N MET A 77 5.70 1.57 -24.79
CA MET A 77 4.72 2.60 -24.43
C MET A 77 5.20 3.45 -23.26
N ASN A 78 5.56 4.71 -23.55
CA ASN A 78 5.77 5.77 -22.58
C ASN A 78 4.41 6.33 -22.09
N SER A 79 3.73 5.58 -21.23
CA SER A 79 2.36 5.88 -20.82
C SER A 79 2.28 6.48 -19.44
N ARG A 80 1.25 7.31 -19.20
CA ARG A 80 0.95 7.84 -17.87
C ARG A 80 0.73 6.72 -16.86
N LEU A 81 1.26 6.91 -15.65
CA LEU A 81 1.03 6.06 -14.50
C LEU A 81 -0.29 6.37 -13.81
N ILE A 82 -0.62 7.65 -13.69
CA ILE A 82 -1.92 8.10 -13.21
C ILE A 82 -2.52 8.97 -14.31
N SER A 83 -3.77 8.71 -14.65
CA SER A 83 -4.47 9.45 -15.68
C SER A 83 -5.75 10.03 -15.12
N TRP A 84 -5.90 11.34 -15.31
CA TRP A 84 -7.08 12.12 -14.99
C TRP A 84 -7.32 13.02 -16.18
N LYS A 85 -8.55 13.02 -16.71
CA LYS A 85 -8.88 13.81 -17.89
C LYS A 85 -9.12 15.27 -17.54
N THR A 86 -8.59 16.15 -18.37
CA THR A 86 -8.71 17.61 -18.24
C THR A 86 -10.18 18.02 -18.12
N GLY A 87 -10.49 18.89 -17.16
CA GLY A 87 -11.84 19.41 -16.92
C GLY A 87 -12.81 18.45 -16.23
N LYS A 88 -12.38 17.24 -15.85
CA LYS A 88 -13.19 16.33 -15.02
C LYS A 88 -13.06 16.65 -13.54
N LYS A 89 -14.13 16.43 -12.78
CA LYS A 89 -14.12 16.57 -11.32
C LYS A 89 -13.13 15.58 -10.69
N PHE A 90 -12.52 15.98 -9.58
CA PHE A 90 -11.66 15.13 -8.77
C PHE A 90 -12.52 14.12 -8.01
N LEU A 91 -12.80 12.99 -8.66
CA LEU A 91 -13.64 11.91 -8.18
C LEU A 91 -12.96 10.57 -8.48
N PRO A 92 -13.16 9.53 -7.66
CA PRO A 92 -12.55 8.21 -7.86
C PRO A 92 -12.78 7.64 -9.27
N GLU A 93 -13.97 7.83 -9.85
CA GLU A 93 -14.31 7.28 -11.17
C GLU A 93 -13.70 8.06 -12.36
N ASN A 94 -12.99 9.15 -12.09
CA ASN A 94 -12.25 9.95 -13.07
C ASN A 94 -10.73 9.80 -12.94
N LEU A 95 -10.24 9.09 -11.91
CA LEU A 95 -8.83 8.81 -11.69
C LEU A 95 -8.55 7.37 -12.09
N PHE A 96 -7.57 7.16 -12.96
CA PHE A 96 -7.16 5.85 -13.43
C PHE A 96 -5.69 5.62 -13.10
N PHE A 97 -5.37 4.41 -12.69
CA PHE A 97 -4.02 4.01 -12.32
C PHE A 97 -3.54 2.91 -13.24
N ARG A 98 -2.29 3.04 -13.68
CA ARG A 98 -1.58 1.98 -14.33
C ARG A 98 -1.06 1.02 -13.28
N THR A 99 -1.43 -0.23 -13.42
CA THR A 99 -1.00 -1.27 -12.51
C THR A 99 0.44 -1.70 -12.82
N VAL A 100 1.25 -1.90 -11.79
CA VAL A 100 2.66 -2.29 -11.91
C VAL A 100 2.82 -3.77 -12.23
N ASP A 101 1.81 -4.61 -11.93
CA ASP A 101 1.82 -6.05 -12.13
C ASP A 101 1.28 -6.51 -13.49
N THR A 102 0.29 -5.79 -14.04
CA THR A 102 -0.38 -6.15 -15.32
C THR A 102 -0.33 -5.07 -16.40
N SER A 103 0.15 -3.86 -16.08
CA SER A 103 0.17 -2.69 -16.98
C SER A 103 -1.19 -2.20 -17.48
N ARG A 104 -2.30 -2.71 -16.92
CA ARG A 104 -3.66 -2.21 -17.17
C ARG A 104 -3.84 -0.81 -16.62
N LEU A 105 -4.64 0.01 -17.28
CA LEU A 105 -5.08 1.32 -16.81
C LEU A 105 -6.52 1.20 -16.27
N LEU A 106 -6.66 1.09 -14.95
CA LEU A 106 -7.91 0.76 -14.28
C LEU A 106 -8.46 1.96 -13.48
N PRO A 107 -9.80 2.13 -13.41
CA PRO A 107 -10.41 3.21 -12.65
C PRO A 107 -10.29 2.97 -11.14
N MET A 108 -9.99 4.02 -10.39
CA MET A 108 -9.83 3.95 -8.94
C MET A 108 -11.13 3.52 -8.24
N ALA A 109 -12.27 3.94 -8.76
CA ALA A 109 -13.57 3.58 -8.21
C ALA A 109 -13.85 2.07 -8.15
N LEU A 110 -13.11 1.23 -8.89
CA LEU A 110 -13.29 -0.23 -8.90
C LEU A 110 -12.19 -0.99 -8.12
N ALA A 111 -11.21 -0.29 -7.56
CA ALA A 111 -10.11 -0.88 -6.82
C ALA A 111 -10.45 -0.99 -5.32
N ASP A 112 -11.55 -1.66 -5.00
CA ASP A 112 -12.01 -1.77 -3.62
C ASP A 112 -11.04 -2.64 -2.78
N PHE A 113 -10.91 -2.26 -1.50
CA PHE A 113 -9.97 -2.89 -0.58
C PHE A 113 -10.49 -2.94 0.85
N ARG A 114 -10.08 -3.97 1.56
CA ARG A 114 -10.33 -4.15 2.99
C ARG A 114 -9.13 -3.68 3.79
N ILE A 115 -9.38 -3.18 4.99
CA ILE A 115 -8.32 -2.87 5.96
C ILE A 115 -8.38 -3.90 7.08
N GLN A 116 -7.24 -4.49 7.38
CA GLN A 116 -7.05 -5.40 8.50
C GLN A 116 -6.16 -4.74 9.55
N TRP A 117 -6.74 -4.32 10.66
CA TRP A 117 -6.05 -3.68 11.78
C TRP A 117 -5.51 -4.73 12.73
N TYR A 118 -4.20 -4.87 12.80
CA TYR A 118 -3.54 -5.74 13.76
C TYR A 118 -3.00 -4.90 14.91
N ALA A 119 -3.41 -5.16 16.15
CA ALA A 119 -2.80 -4.55 17.32
C ALA A 119 -2.76 -5.50 18.50
N HIS A 120 -1.88 -5.21 19.45
CA HIS A 120 -1.86 -5.94 20.71
C HIS A 120 -3.13 -5.66 21.53
N ARG A 121 -3.59 -6.65 22.31
CA ARG A 121 -4.79 -6.52 23.16
C ARG A 121 -4.72 -5.31 24.09
N ALA A 122 -3.53 -5.02 24.63
CA ALA A 122 -3.31 -3.85 25.49
C ALA A 122 -3.53 -2.53 24.74
N SER A 123 -3.13 -2.43 23.47
CA SER A 123 -3.36 -1.23 22.64
C SER A 123 -4.85 -1.03 22.37
N TRP A 124 -5.56 -2.13 22.10
CA TRP A 124 -7.02 -2.14 21.96
C TRP A 124 -7.75 -1.75 23.24
N ALA A 125 -7.32 -2.26 24.40
CA ALA A 125 -7.88 -1.88 25.69
C ALA A 125 -7.59 -0.42 26.05
N TRP A 126 -6.38 0.08 25.76
CA TRP A 126 -6.00 1.47 25.97
C TRP A 126 -6.87 2.43 25.15
N LEU A 127 -7.12 2.10 23.87
CA LEU A 127 -8.03 2.89 23.03
C LEU A 127 -9.46 2.87 23.58
N ASP A 128 -9.98 1.72 24.01
CA ASP A 128 -11.33 1.62 24.57
C ASP A 128 -11.51 2.39 25.89
N GLY A 129 -10.44 2.56 26.66
CA GLY A 129 -10.48 3.28 27.94
C GLY A 129 -10.64 4.80 27.81
N HIS A 130 -10.65 5.36 26.60
CA HIS A 130 -10.88 6.78 26.38
C HIS A 130 -12.38 7.14 26.38
N ASP A 131 -12.69 8.42 26.58
CA ASP A 131 -14.07 8.89 26.46
C ASP A 131 -14.55 8.88 25.00
N LYS A 132 -15.83 8.54 24.82
CA LYS A 132 -16.49 8.63 23.51
C LYS A 132 -16.45 10.07 23.02
N LYS A 133 -16.21 10.24 21.72
CA LYS A 133 -16.30 11.54 21.04
C LYS A 133 -17.42 11.47 20.00
N ASN A 134 -18.36 12.41 20.06
CA ASN A 134 -19.50 12.47 19.13
C ASN A 134 -20.33 11.17 19.05
N GLY A 135 -20.46 10.45 20.17
CA GLY A 135 -21.18 9.16 20.23
C GLY A 135 -20.46 7.98 19.55
N ILE A 136 -19.22 8.17 19.09
CA ILE A 136 -18.40 7.12 18.46
C ILE A 136 -17.48 6.52 19.51
N GLU A 137 -17.42 5.18 19.55
CA GLU A 137 -16.46 4.46 20.41
C GLU A 137 -15.02 4.90 20.11
N PRO A 138 -14.16 5.10 21.11
CA PRO A 138 -12.89 5.77 20.90
C PRO A 138 -11.93 4.97 20.00
N ARG A 139 -11.89 3.64 20.12
CA ARG A 139 -11.16 2.76 19.18
C ARG A 139 -11.64 2.96 17.74
N ARG A 140 -12.96 2.97 17.53
CA ARG A 140 -13.54 3.15 16.19
C ARG A 140 -13.22 4.54 15.64
N ASN A 141 -13.30 5.56 16.50
CA ASN A 141 -12.94 6.93 16.14
C ASN A 141 -11.45 7.02 15.76
N PHE A 142 -10.55 6.38 16.50
CA PHE A 142 -9.13 6.31 16.16
C PHE A 142 -8.91 5.65 14.79
N GLN A 143 -9.49 4.46 14.56
CA GLN A 143 -9.37 3.76 13.27
C GLN A 143 -9.89 4.62 12.10
N LEU A 144 -11.00 5.33 12.29
CA LEU A 144 -11.57 6.23 11.27
C LEU A 144 -10.67 7.43 10.98
N LEU A 145 -10.15 8.09 12.01
CA LEU A 145 -9.24 9.23 11.84
C LEU A 145 -7.94 8.80 11.15
N THR A 146 -7.36 7.69 11.60
CA THR A 146 -6.14 7.12 11.02
C THR A 146 -6.37 6.73 9.57
N LEU A 147 -7.45 6.00 9.25
CA LEU A 147 -7.77 5.65 7.87
C LEU A 147 -8.02 6.87 6.99
N SER A 148 -8.64 7.92 7.53
CA SER A 148 -8.85 9.15 6.78
C SER A 148 -7.52 9.84 6.43
N GLY A 149 -6.59 9.89 7.37
CA GLY A 149 -5.24 10.41 7.14
C GLY A 149 -4.41 9.55 6.17
N LEU A 150 -4.65 8.24 6.15
CA LEU A 150 -3.97 7.28 5.27
C LEU A 150 -4.63 7.10 3.89
N MET A 151 -5.81 7.69 3.65
CA MET A 151 -6.63 7.35 2.49
C MET A 151 -5.88 7.54 1.16
N PHE A 152 -5.30 8.72 0.90
CA PHE A 152 -4.61 8.95 -0.37
C PHE A 152 -3.32 8.14 -0.54
N PRO A 153 -2.43 8.01 0.48
CA PRO A 153 -1.30 7.10 0.39
C PRO A 153 -1.72 5.65 0.06
N LEU A 154 -2.78 5.16 0.73
CA LEU A 154 -3.34 3.83 0.47
C LEU A 154 -3.92 3.71 -0.94
N LEU A 155 -4.62 4.74 -1.43
CA LEU A 155 -5.14 4.73 -2.80
C LEU A 155 -4.00 4.69 -3.82
N VAL A 156 -2.93 5.46 -3.63
CA VAL A 156 -1.77 5.42 -4.54
C VAL A 156 -1.15 4.02 -4.55
N MET A 157 -0.85 3.44 -3.39
CA MET A 157 -0.26 2.11 -3.31
C MET A 157 -1.19 1.02 -3.83
N ARG A 158 -2.47 1.04 -3.44
CA ARG A 158 -3.42 0.00 -3.82
C ARG A 158 -3.72 0.00 -5.32
N ASN A 159 -3.99 1.16 -5.88
CA ASN A 159 -4.49 1.25 -7.25
C ASN A 159 -3.43 0.89 -8.30
N MET A 160 -2.17 0.80 -7.90
CA MET A 160 -1.11 0.25 -8.73
C MET A 160 -1.09 -1.27 -8.78
N HIS A 161 -1.95 -1.98 -8.06
CA HIS A 161 -1.97 -3.44 -8.04
C HIS A 161 -3.32 -3.96 -8.54
N ASP A 162 -3.30 -4.71 -9.65
CA ASP A 162 -4.46 -5.45 -10.14
C ASP A 162 -4.74 -6.65 -9.22
N TYR A 163 -3.68 -7.38 -8.86
CA TYR A 163 -3.77 -8.60 -8.06
C TYR A 163 -3.21 -8.44 -6.65
N GLY A 164 -3.84 -9.14 -5.69
CA GLY A 164 -3.30 -9.32 -4.34
C GLY A 164 -3.27 -8.05 -3.48
N GLY A 165 -3.75 -6.91 -3.99
CA GLY A 165 -3.91 -5.68 -3.20
C GLY A 165 -5.21 -5.61 -2.39
N ALA A 166 -6.13 -6.58 -2.57
CA ALA A 166 -7.49 -6.62 -1.97
C ALA A 166 -7.52 -6.33 -0.47
N ASP A 167 -6.51 -6.84 0.23
CA ASP A 167 -6.43 -6.88 1.67
C ASP A 167 -5.17 -6.17 2.12
N ILE A 168 -5.34 -5.10 2.90
CA ILE A 168 -4.24 -4.26 3.37
C ILE A 168 -4.11 -4.42 4.88
N PRO A 169 -3.08 -5.13 5.37
CA PRO A 169 -2.77 -5.16 6.79
C PRO A 169 -2.16 -3.82 7.25
N ILE A 170 -2.74 -3.26 8.30
CA ILE A 170 -2.21 -2.14 9.07
C ILE A 170 -1.83 -2.65 10.45
N VAL A 171 -0.54 -2.66 10.75
CA VAL A 171 0.01 -3.09 12.04
C VAL A 171 0.19 -1.86 12.94
N LEU A 172 -0.53 -1.84 14.05
CA LEU A 172 -0.36 -0.82 15.08
C LEU A 172 0.79 -1.18 16.00
N THR A 173 1.69 -0.23 16.20
CA THR A 173 2.82 -0.35 17.12
C THR A 173 2.89 0.87 18.05
N SER A 174 3.72 0.78 19.09
CA SER A 174 4.10 1.94 19.93
C SER A 174 5.56 2.36 19.70
N TRP A 175 6.11 2.02 18.53
CA TRP A 175 7.53 2.15 18.24
C TRP A 175 7.85 3.57 17.75
N ASN A 176 8.93 4.16 18.25
CA ASN A 176 9.40 5.44 17.71
C ASN A 176 9.98 5.26 16.29
N ALA A 177 10.28 6.37 15.61
CA ALA A 177 10.75 6.34 14.22
C ALA A 177 12.03 5.50 14.06
N LYS A 178 12.95 5.56 15.03
CA LYS A 178 14.21 4.81 15.01
C LYS A 178 13.97 3.30 15.13
N GLN A 179 13.09 2.88 16.05
CA GLN A 179 12.71 1.48 16.21
C GLN A 179 12.04 0.95 14.94
N LEU A 180 11.11 1.71 14.37
CA LEU A 180 10.44 1.34 13.12
C LEU A 180 11.43 1.16 11.97
N ALA A 181 12.39 2.09 11.82
CA ALA A 181 13.46 1.98 10.84
C ALA A 181 14.34 0.73 11.05
N HIS A 182 14.76 0.45 12.28
CA HIS A 182 15.57 -0.74 12.58
C HIS A 182 14.82 -2.05 12.29
N ALA A 183 13.51 -2.12 12.58
CA ALA A 183 12.70 -3.30 12.24
C ALA A 183 12.60 -3.50 10.72
N PHE A 184 12.39 -2.41 9.98
CA PHE A 184 12.36 -2.46 8.53
C PHE A 184 13.70 -2.91 7.94
N ASP A 185 14.80 -2.33 8.42
CA ASP A 185 16.15 -2.72 7.98
C ASP A 185 16.44 -4.19 8.29
N TYR A 186 15.99 -4.69 9.46
CA TYR A 186 16.05 -6.11 9.78
C TYR A 186 15.26 -6.96 8.78
N TRP A 187 13.99 -6.66 8.49
CA TRP A 187 13.18 -7.46 7.57
C TRP A 187 13.75 -7.43 6.15
N VAL A 188 14.25 -6.28 5.69
CA VAL A 188 14.96 -6.15 4.41
C VAL A 188 16.20 -7.04 4.40
N ASP A 189 16.98 -7.04 5.47
CA ASP A 189 18.21 -7.82 5.53
C ASP A 189 17.95 -9.33 5.57
N ILE A 190 17.04 -9.80 6.43
CA ILE A 190 16.70 -11.23 6.53
C ILE A 190 15.96 -11.78 5.30
N SER A 191 15.45 -10.90 4.44
CA SER A 191 14.82 -11.25 3.17
C SER A 191 15.79 -11.54 2.03
N LYS A 192 17.08 -11.23 2.20
CA LYS A 192 18.09 -11.46 1.15
C LYS A 192 18.22 -12.97 0.87
N PRO A 193 18.25 -13.38 -0.41
CA PRO A 193 18.41 -14.80 -0.77
C PRO A 193 19.68 -15.41 -0.17
N GLY A 194 19.59 -16.66 0.25
CA GLY A 194 20.75 -17.42 0.73
C GLY A 194 21.13 -17.20 2.20
N MET A 195 20.41 -16.36 2.95
CA MET A 195 20.62 -16.23 4.40
C MET A 195 20.13 -17.49 5.14
N SER A 196 20.99 -18.05 5.98
CA SER A 196 20.68 -19.23 6.80
C SER A 196 19.73 -18.90 7.96
N GLU A 197 19.05 -19.92 8.49
CA GLU A 197 18.19 -19.75 9.67
C GLU A 197 18.99 -19.29 10.90
N CYS A 198 20.23 -19.78 11.06
CA CYS A 198 21.11 -19.37 12.16
C CYS A 198 21.39 -17.87 12.12
N GLU A 199 21.76 -17.34 10.95
CA GLU A 199 22.01 -15.90 10.78
C GLU A 199 20.74 -15.07 11.01
N ARG A 200 19.56 -15.55 10.57
CA ARG A 200 18.28 -14.88 10.85
C ARG A 200 18.00 -14.82 12.35
N ARG A 201 18.22 -15.92 13.06
CA ARG A 201 18.06 -16.02 14.53
C ARG A 201 19.02 -15.07 15.25
N GLU A 202 20.28 -15.02 14.85
CA GLU A 202 21.27 -14.10 15.43
C GLU A 202 20.88 -12.64 15.25
N LYS A 203 20.44 -12.26 14.04
CA LYS A 203 19.95 -10.91 13.75
C LYS A 203 18.71 -10.56 14.56
N PHE A 204 17.79 -11.51 14.71
CA PHE A 204 16.60 -11.35 15.55
C PHE A 204 16.99 -11.07 16.99
N THR A 205 17.83 -11.93 17.59
CA THR A 205 18.27 -11.78 18.98
C THR A 205 19.04 -10.47 19.19
N ALA A 206 19.90 -10.10 18.24
CA ALA A 206 20.64 -8.83 18.29
C ALA A 206 19.69 -7.62 18.30
N LEU A 207 18.64 -7.60 17.47
CA LEU A 207 17.69 -6.51 17.46
C LEU A 207 16.77 -6.53 18.69
N ASP A 208 16.14 -7.67 18.98
CA ASP A 208 15.19 -7.82 20.08
C ASP A 208 15.81 -7.49 21.44
N SER A 209 17.07 -7.90 21.67
CA SER A 209 17.78 -7.60 22.92
C SER A 209 18.03 -6.11 23.17
N THR A 210 18.07 -5.30 22.11
CA THR A 210 18.20 -3.83 22.21
C THR A 210 16.88 -3.13 22.49
N TRP A 211 15.76 -3.85 22.35
CA TRP A 211 14.43 -3.30 22.54
C TRP A 211 13.98 -3.60 23.97
N GLY A 212 13.23 -2.67 24.57
CA GLY A 212 12.62 -2.90 25.87
C GLY A 212 11.50 -3.94 25.79
N VAL A 213 10.52 -3.80 26.68
CA VAL A 213 9.25 -4.56 26.63
C VAL A 213 8.06 -3.66 26.21
N PRO A 214 8.17 -2.84 25.13
CA PRO A 214 6.98 -2.17 24.62
C PRO A 214 5.98 -3.22 24.11
N GLN A 215 4.69 -2.91 24.16
CA GLN A 215 3.64 -3.78 23.65
C GLN A 215 2.98 -3.11 22.42
N PRO A 216 2.95 -3.76 21.24
CA PRO A 216 3.58 -5.06 20.97
C PRO A 216 5.11 -4.99 20.95
N CYS A 217 5.75 -6.05 21.41
CA CYS A 217 7.20 -6.20 21.35
C CYS A 217 7.65 -6.58 19.93
N PHE A 218 8.96 -6.53 19.68
CA PHE A 218 9.50 -6.84 18.36
C PHE A 218 9.16 -8.27 17.92
N MET A 219 9.34 -9.26 18.81
CA MET A 219 8.98 -10.66 18.55
C MET A 219 7.54 -10.83 18.04
N GLN A 220 6.55 -10.24 18.71
CA GLN A 220 5.14 -10.38 18.35
C GLN A 220 4.86 -9.79 16.95
N VAL A 221 5.47 -8.65 16.62
CA VAL A 221 5.29 -8.01 15.31
C VAL A 221 6.08 -8.73 14.21
N ASP A 222 7.30 -9.17 14.49
CA ASP A 222 8.09 -9.99 13.55
C ASP A 222 7.36 -11.29 13.21
N LEU A 223 6.78 -11.96 14.21
CA LEU A 223 5.99 -13.16 14.03
C LEU A 223 4.77 -12.91 13.12
N LEU A 224 4.03 -11.81 13.35
CA LEU A 224 2.93 -11.41 12.48
C LEU A 224 3.39 -11.11 11.05
N VAL A 225 4.46 -10.34 10.88
CA VAL A 225 4.97 -9.98 9.56
C VAL A 225 5.37 -11.24 8.79
N ARG A 226 6.16 -12.12 9.39
CA ARG A 226 6.59 -13.35 8.72
C ARG A 226 5.43 -14.32 8.48
N SER A 227 4.41 -14.36 9.35
CA SER A 227 3.23 -15.20 9.11
C SER A 227 2.37 -14.66 7.96
N LEU A 228 2.14 -13.35 7.87
CA LEU A 228 1.47 -12.70 6.73
C LEU A 228 2.15 -13.01 5.39
N LEU A 229 3.48 -13.18 5.40
CA LEU A 229 4.27 -13.44 4.19
C LEU A 229 4.38 -14.92 3.83
N SER A 230 4.43 -15.82 4.81
CA SER A 230 4.83 -17.22 4.62
C SER A 230 3.78 -18.26 4.96
N ASP A 231 2.84 -17.95 5.86
CA ASP A 231 1.83 -18.92 6.32
C ASP A 231 0.71 -19.06 5.28
N PRO A 232 0.46 -20.27 4.73
CA PRO A 232 -0.68 -20.51 3.83
C PRO A 232 -2.05 -20.22 4.44
N ALA A 233 -2.19 -20.28 5.78
CA ALA A 233 -3.45 -20.03 6.49
C ALA A 233 -3.96 -18.58 6.33
N THR A 234 -3.12 -17.66 5.87
CA THR A 234 -3.53 -16.28 5.56
C THR A 234 -4.25 -16.17 4.22
N GLU A 235 -4.25 -17.22 3.37
CA GLU A 235 -4.93 -17.32 2.07
C GLU A 235 -4.46 -16.35 0.96
N TYR A 236 -3.76 -15.27 1.32
CA TYR A 236 -3.16 -14.29 0.41
C TYR A 236 -1.74 -13.91 0.84
N VAL A 237 -1.02 -13.21 -0.04
CA VAL A 237 0.25 -12.56 0.28
C VAL A 237 0.05 -11.06 0.06
N PRO A 238 0.19 -10.21 1.07
CA PRO A 238 0.03 -8.77 0.89
C PRO A 238 1.06 -8.22 -0.10
N ARG A 239 0.69 -7.20 -0.87
CA ARG A 239 1.65 -6.44 -1.69
C ARG A 239 2.53 -5.54 -0.84
N PHE A 240 1.95 -5.04 0.24
CA PHE A 240 2.62 -4.22 1.23
C PHE A 240 1.90 -4.36 2.58
N ILE A 241 2.64 -4.15 3.66
CA ILE A 241 2.14 -4.08 5.03
C ILE A 241 2.36 -2.66 5.51
N VAL A 242 1.30 -2.00 5.98
CA VAL A 242 1.40 -0.65 6.54
C VAL A 242 1.66 -0.75 8.03
N PHE A 243 2.61 0.05 8.51
CA PHE A 243 2.87 0.21 9.93
C PHE A 243 2.40 1.58 10.35
N MET A 244 1.64 1.62 11.44
CA MET A 244 1.20 2.85 12.07
C MET A 244 1.65 2.82 13.52
N SER A 245 2.47 3.80 13.90
CA SER A 245 2.84 3.96 15.29
C SER A 245 1.92 4.95 15.99
N ILE A 246 1.59 4.67 17.25
CA ILE A 246 0.95 5.65 18.14
C ILE A 246 1.97 6.58 18.82
N ALA A 247 3.27 6.38 18.58
CA ALA A 247 4.31 7.29 19.04
C ALA A 247 4.27 8.61 18.26
N LYS A 248 4.52 9.73 18.93
CA LYS A 248 4.38 11.09 18.36
C LYS A 248 5.38 11.41 17.25
N ASP A 249 6.52 10.74 17.22
CA ASP A 249 7.63 11.01 16.32
C ASP A 249 7.68 10.06 15.11
N ALA A 250 6.71 9.15 14.97
CA ALA A 250 6.66 8.16 13.91
C ALA A 250 5.44 8.36 13.01
N LYS A 251 5.69 8.58 11.71
CA LYS A 251 4.65 8.56 10.68
C LYS A 251 4.41 7.14 10.20
N GLY A 252 3.25 6.89 9.60
CA GLY A 252 2.98 5.63 8.94
C GLY A 252 3.93 5.40 7.77
N CYS A 253 4.30 4.15 7.54
CA CYS A 253 5.09 3.76 6.36
C CYS A 253 4.73 2.33 5.95
N ALA A 254 5.24 1.88 4.82
CA ALA A 254 4.93 0.55 4.27
C ALA A 254 6.18 -0.30 4.03
N LEU A 255 6.05 -1.59 4.33
CA LEU A 255 6.97 -2.64 3.94
C LEU A 255 6.40 -3.36 2.71
N PHE A 256 7.02 -3.16 1.55
CA PHE A 256 6.62 -3.83 0.29
C PHE A 256 7.24 -5.22 0.20
N THR A 257 6.43 -6.20 -0.21
CA THR A 257 6.82 -7.62 -0.20
C THR A 257 7.68 -8.03 -1.40
N ASP A 258 7.80 -7.16 -2.40
CA ASP A 258 8.75 -7.27 -3.50
C ASP A 258 9.06 -5.86 -4.04
N PRO A 259 10.27 -5.56 -4.54
CA PRO A 259 10.59 -4.26 -5.08
C PRO A 259 9.70 -3.86 -6.25
N SER A 260 9.15 -4.82 -7.01
CA SER A 260 8.22 -4.53 -8.11
C SER A 260 6.84 -4.02 -7.67
N PHE A 261 6.52 -4.11 -6.37
CA PHE A 261 5.27 -3.60 -5.81
C PHE A 261 5.37 -2.16 -5.31
N GLN A 262 6.58 -1.60 -5.27
CA GLN A 262 6.75 -0.20 -4.92
C GLN A 262 6.18 0.69 -6.03
N PRO A 263 5.38 1.71 -5.67
CA PRO A 263 5.09 2.79 -6.59
C PRO A 263 6.38 3.39 -7.16
N PRO A 264 6.40 3.77 -8.45
CA PRO A 264 7.58 4.37 -9.06
C PRO A 264 8.08 5.61 -8.29
N LYS A 265 9.41 5.75 -8.22
CA LYS A 265 10.09 6.76 -7.43
C LYS A 265 9.63 8.17 -7.77
N GLU A 266 9.39 8.43 -9.05
CA GLU A 266 8.93 9.71 -9.59
C GLU A 266 7.56 10.13 -9.03
N LEU A 267 6.69 9.17 -8.68
CA LEU A 267 5.42 9.46 -8.03
C LEU A 267 5.59 9.72 -6.54
N ILE A 268 6.36 8.89 -5.84
CA ILE A 268 6.49 9.00 -4.38
C ILE A 268 7.34 10.18 -3.94
N ASP A 269 8.40 10.51 -4.68
CA ASP A 269 9.28 11.65 -4.38
C ASP A 269 8.57 13.00 -4.56
N SER A 270 7.57 13.04 -5.44
CA SER A 270 6.77 14.24 -5.67
C SER A 270 5.52 14.32 -4.79
N TYR A 271 5.21 13.27 -4.04
CA TYR A 271 4.01 13.21 -3.21
C TYR A 271 4.07 14.29 -2.12
N PRO A 272 2.99 15.06 -1.87
CA PRO A 272 3.05 16.17 -0.93
C PRO A 272 3.40 15.69 0.49
N PRO A 273 4.38 16.33 1.16
CA PRO A 273 4.56 16.16 2.59
C PRO A 273 3.36 16.79 3.34
N GLY A 274 3.20 16.47 4.62
CA GLY A 274 2.15 17.08 5.43
C GLY A 274 0.84 16.27 5.50
N CYS A 275 -0.16 16.83 6.19
CA CYS A 275 -1.50 16.24 6.30
C CYS A 275 -2.42 16.55 5.11
N GLY A 276 -1.93 17.29 4.11
CA GLY A 276 -2.70 17.71 2.94
C GLY A 276 -3.66 18.88 3.19
N GLY A 277 -3.67 19.46 4.39
CA GLY A 277 -4.43 20.69 4.68
C GLY A 277 -3.92 21.88 3.87
N THR A 278 -4.84 22.78 3.46
CA THR A 278 -4.56 23.93 2.58
C THR A 278 -3.48 24.89 3.08
N ASP A 279 -3.29 24.95 4.40
CA ASP A 279 -2.34 25.86 5.07
C ASP A 279 -1.28 25.09 5.87
N CYS A 280 -1.13 23.79 5.59
CA CYS A 280 -0.16 22.96 6.28
C CYS A 280 1.24 23.21 5.72
N VAL A 281 2.02 24.05 6.39
CA VAL A 281 3.43 24.35 6.06
C VAL A 281 4.43 23.48 6.83
N ASP A 282 3.94 22.67 7.77
CA ASP A 282 4.79 21.79 8.58
C ASP A 282 5.08 20.49 7.82
N GLU A 283 6.31 20.34 7.35
CA GLU A 283 6.79 19.12 6.68
C GLU A 283 6.77 17.89 7.61
N ASN A 284 6.79 18.09 8.94
CA ASN A 284 6.64 17.04 9.93
C ASN A 284 5.17 16.69 10.21
N CYS A 285 4.23 17.47 9.68
CA CYS A 285 2.82 17.10 9.70
C CYS A 285 2.56 15.93 8.73
N GLY A 286 1.40 15.27 8.88
CA GLY A 286 0.98 14.17 8.02
C GLY A 286 1.06 12.79 8.65
N PHE A 287 0.31 11.86 8.07
CA PHE A 287 0.11 10.53 8.61
C PHE A 287 1.03 9.48 7.99
N PHE A 288 1.70 9.79 6.88
CA PHE A 288 2.44 8.80 6.11
C PHE A 288 3.73 9.39 5.54
N ASP A 289 4.79 8.58 5.52
CA ASP A 289 6.09 8.91 4.96
C ASP A 289 6.49 7.86 3.91
N PHE A 290 6.44 8.24 2.64
CA PHE A 290 6.88 7.39 1.54
C PHE A 290 8.40 7.16 1.54
N ALA A 291 9.21 8.09 2.04
CA ALA A 291 10.67 7.95 2.10
C ALA A 291 11.11 6.94 3.16
N ALA A 292 10.30 6.76 4.21
CA ALA A 292 10.49 5.73 5.23
C ALA A 292 10.06 4.32 4.78
N CYS A 293 9.37 4.20 3.63
CA CYS A 293 9.00 2.89 3.11
C CYS A 293 10.25 2.07 2.73
N ARG A 294 10.12 0.74 2.81
CA ARG A 294 11.17 -0.21 2.41
C ARG A 294 10.56 -1.36 1.64
N SER A 295 11.39 -2.13 0.96
CA SER A 295 10.97 -3.35 0.31
C SER A 295 11.91 -4.50 0.60
N LEU A 296 11.32 -5.67 0.82
CA LEU A 296 12.05 -6.93 0.89
C LEU A 296 12.85 -7.16 -0.40
N ALA A 297 13.89 -7.99 -0.32
CA ALA A 297 14.69 -8.34 -1.47
C ALA A 297 13.84 -9.09 -2.52
N LYS A 298 14.15 -8.83 -3.79
CA LYS A 298 13.54 -9.54 -4.92
C LYS A 298 13.82 -11.04 -4.79
N GLY A 299 12.77 -11.85 -4.85
CA GLY A 299 12.89 -13.30 -4.70
C GLY A 299 13.21 -13.76 -3.28
N SER A 300 12.84 -12.97 -2.26
CA SER A 300 12.98 -13.34 -0.84
C SER A 300 12.30 -14.67 -0.50
N ASP A 301 13.00 -15.52 0.24
CA ASP A 301 12.48 -16.78 0.79
C ASP A 301 11.49 -16.56 1.96
N LEU A 302 11.38 -15.34 2.49
CA LEU A 302 10.37 -15.01 3.51
C LEU A 302 8.96 -14.93 2.92
N VAL A 303 8.87 -14.68 1.62
CA VAL A 303 7.60 -14.46 0.93
C VAL A 303 7.25 -15.73 0.18
N ARG A 304 6.16 -16.40 0.58
CA ARG A 304 5.71 -17.58 -0.13
C ARG A 304 5.37 -17.24 -1.58
N LYS A 305 5.55 -18.21 -2.47
CA LYS A 305 5.25 -18.02 -3.89
C LYS A 305 3.79 -17.61 -4.06
N ASP A 306 3.61 -16.47 -4.69
CA ASP A 306 2.29 -15.94 -4.99
C ASP A 306 1.63 -16.74 -6.13
N LYS A 307 0.29 -16.83 -6.08
CA LYS A 307 -0.55 -17.42 -7.12
C LYS A 307 -0.71 -16.51 -8.33
N PHE A 308 -0.42 -15.22 -8.20
CA PHE A 308 -0.60 -14.25 -9.27
C PHE A 308 0.63 -14.16 -10.19
N PRO A 309 0.41 -14.00 -11.52
CA PRO A 309 1.50 -13.86 -12.47
C PRO A 309 2.28 -12.57 -12.20
N ARG A 310 3.59 -12.61 -12.45
CA ARG A 310 4.50 -11.46 -12.33
C ARG A 310 5.07 -11.10 -13.69
N ASN A 311 5.36 -9.81 -13.88
CA ASN A 311 5.96 -9.28 -15.11
C ASN A 311 5.14 -9.67 -16.36
N THR A 312 3.84 -9.35 -16.33
CA THR A 312 2.91 -9.62 -17.43
C THR A 312 2.23 -8.35 -17.91
N VAL A 313 1.91 -8.31 -19.19
CA VAL A 313 1.04 -7.30 -19.80
C VAL A 313 -0.30 -7.96 -20.07
N ARG A 314 -1.41 -7.34 -19.69
CA ARG A 314 -2.76 -7.87 -19.94
C ARG A 314 -3.63 -6.92 -20.76
N CYS A 315 -4.62 -7.50 -21.41
CA CYS A 315 -5.74 -6.76 -22.01
C CYS A 315 -6.45 -5.91 -20.95
N ASN A 316 -6.80 -4.65 -21.27
CA ASN A 316 -7.38 -3.67 -20.34
C ASN A 316 -8.77 -4.07 -19.83
N VAL A 317 -9.50 -4.91 -20.58
CA VAL A 317 -10.72 -5.54 -20.07
C VAL A 317 -10.36 -6.46 -18.91
N TRP A 318 -10.84 -6.12 -17.71
CA TRP A 318 -10.45 -6.76 -16.46
C TRP A 318 -10.65 -8.29 -16.46
N THR A 319 -11.79 -8.76 -17.00
CA THR A 319 -12.12 -10.19 -17.07
C THR A 319 -11.30 -10.97 -18.08
N CYS A 320 -10.66 -10.29 -19.05
CA CYS A 320 -9.88 -10.94 -20.09
C CYS A 320 -8.58 -11.51 -19.53
N GLN A 321 -8.30 -12.77 -19.83
CA GLN A 321 -7.09 -13.44 -19.36
C GLN A 321 -5.94 -13.45 -20.38
N VAL A 322 -6.11 -12.84 -21.56
CA VAL A 322 -5.01 -12.76 -22.54
C VAL A 322 -3.86 -11.93 -21.96
N GLU A 323 -2.70 -12.56 -21.90
CA GLU A 323 -1.47 -12.00 -21.36
C GLU A 323 -0.27 -12.20 -22.30
N GLU A 324 0.70 -11.31 -22.16
CA GLU A 324 2.00 -11.33 -22.81
C GLU A 324 3.07 -11.13 -21.73
N ARG A 325 4.24 -11.76 -21.89
CA ARG A 325 5.35 -11.56 -20.95
C ARG A 325 5.85 -10.11 -21.06
N GLY A 326 6.10 -9.46 -19.94
CA GLY A 326 6.79 -8.17 -19.91
C GLY A 326 8.20 -8.30 -20.54
N GLY A 327 8.57 -7.32 -21.36
CA GLY A 327 9.80 -7.27 -22.15
C GLY A 327 9.74 -8.07 -23.44
N TYR A 328 8.55 -8.52 -23.88
CA TYR A 328 8.43 -9.27 -25.12
C TYR A 328 8.72 -8.40 -26.36
N THR A 329 9.79 -8.73 -27.07
CA THR A 329 10.28 -7.96 -28.23
C THR A 329 9.58 -8.34 -29.55
N GLY A 330 8.86 -9.45 -29.60
CA GLY A 330 8.15 -9.89 -30.81
C GLY A 330 6.89 -9.08 -31.15
N PRO A 331 6.13 -9.52 -32.18
CA PRO A 331 4.84 -8.92 -32.54
C PRO A 331 3.87 -9.02 -31.36
N SER A 332 3.42 -7.89 -30.83
CA SER A 332 2.54 -7.92 -29.66
C SER A 332 1.18 -8.50 -30.02
N LYS A 333 0.61 -9.27 -29.09
CA LYS A 333 -0.78 -9.76 -29.17
C LYS A 333 -1.82 -8.65 -28.95
N PHE A 334 -1.37 -7.44 -28.57
CA PHE A 334 -2.24 -6.35 -28.21
C PHE A 334 -2.22 -5.23 -29.24
N GLN A 335 -3.41 -4.72 -29.55
CA GLN A 335 -3.61 -3.45 -30.23
C GLN A 335 -3.74 -2.32 -29.20
N THR A 336 -3.19 -1.16 -29.52
CA THR A 336 -3.29 0.05 -28.70
C THR A 336 -4.52 0.86 -29.07
N CYS A 337 -5.12 1.59 -28.13
CA CYS A 337 -6.13 2.61 -28.48
C CYS A 337 -5.54 3.62 -29.47
N GLN A 338 -6.16 3.83 -30.63
CA GLN A 338 -5.60 4.71 -31.67
C GLN A 338 -5.58 6.20 -31.28
N ARG A 339 -6.36 6.60 -30.27
CA ARG A 339 -6.45 8.00 -29.83
C ARG A 339 -5.39 8.35 -28.78
N CYS A 340 -5.35 7.64 -27.66
CA CYS A 340 -4.37 7.90 -26.60
C CYS A 340 -3.15 7.00 -26.69
N GLY A 341 -3.33 5.78 -27.20
CA GLY A 341 -2.34 4.72 -27.20
C GLY A 341 -1.71 4.47 -25.84
N GLU A 342 -2.52 4.46 -24.78
CA GLU A 342 -2.12 4.18 -23.39
C GLU A 342 -2.70 2.86 -22.85
N VAL A 343 -3.65 2.27 -23.56
CA VAL A 343 -4.35 1.02 -23.18
C VAL A 343 -4.16 -0.03 -24.26
N LEU A 344 -4.16 -1.28 -23.83
CA LEU A 344 -3.90 -2.47 -24.63
C LEU A 344 -5.12 -3.37 -24.67
N TYR A 345 -5.51 -3.83 -25.86
CA TYR A 345 -6.63 -4.74 -26.06
C TYR A 345 -6.19 -5.90 -26.94
N CYS A 346 -6.64 -7.12 -26.65
CA CYS A 346 -6.34 -8.26 -27.53
C CYS A 346 -7.23 -8.32 -28.78
N CYS A 347 -8.33 -7.56 -28.82
CA CYS A 347 -9.24 -7.47 -29.97
C CYS A 347 -10.11 -6.22 -29.92
N LYS A 348 -10.78 -5.89 -31.04
CA LYS A 348 -11.67 -4.72 -31.16
C LYS A 348 -12.91 -4.81 -30.26
N ALA A 349 -13.49 -6.00 -30.12
CA ALA A 349 -14.65 -6.21 -29.25
C ALA A 349 -14.36 -5.83 -27.77
N HIS A 350 -13.16 -6.13 -27.28
CA HIS A 350 -12.73 -5.74 -25.93
C HIS A 350 -12.55 -4.23 -25.79
N GLN A 351 -12.04 -3.55 -26.82
CA GLN A 351 -11.98 -2.09 -26.83
C GLN A 351 -13.38 -1.47 -26.79
N GLU A 352 -14.32 -1.99 -27.56
CA GLU A 352 -15.71 -1.52 -27.57
C GLU A 352 -16.40 -1.75 -26.21
N HIS A 353 -16.14 -2.90 -25.59
CA HIS A 353 -16.64 -3.22 -24.25
C HIS A 353 -16.12 -2.25 -23.18
N ASP A 354 -14.82 -1.99 -23.14
CA ASP A 354 -14.19 -1.07 -22.17
C ASP A 354 -14.46 0.41 -22.47
N TRP A 355 -14.87 0.76 -23.70
CA TRP A 355 -14.96 2.15 -24.15
C TRP A 355 -15.79 3.05 -23.23
N LYS A 356 -16.86 2.51 -22.61
CA LYS A 356 -17.69 3.26 -21.64
C LYS A 356 -16.89 3.79 -20.46
N SER A 357 -15.92 3.02 -19.97
CA SER A 357 -14.98 3.39 -18.91
C SER A 357 -13.82 4.20 -19.50
N HIS A 358 -13.15 3.65 -20.50
CA HIS A 358 -11.94 4.25 -21.09
C HIS A 358 -12.12 5.67 -21.62
N LYS A 359 -13.28 6.01 -22.22
CA LYS A 359 -13.55 7.36 -22.74
C LYS A 359 -13.50 8.47 -21.67
N ARG A 360 -13.61 8.11 -20.39
CA ARG A 360 -13.48 9.03 -19.24
C ARG A 360 -12.07 9.56 -19.09
N VAL A 361 -11.07 8.79 -19.53
CA VAL A 361 -9.65 9.12 -19.39
C VAL A 361 -8.90 9.25 -20.72
N CYS A 362 -9.50 8.76 -21.81
CA CYS A 362 -8.93 8.87 -23.14
C CYS A 362 -8.80 10.34 -23.58
N GLU A 363 -7.54 10.75 -23.80
CA GLU A 363 -7.13 12.02 -24.38
C GLU A 363 -6.20 11.75 -25.57
N ALA A 364 -6.18 12.63 -26.56
CA ALA A 364 -5.28 12.46 -27.70
C ALA A 364 -3.83 12.54 -27.22
N ARG A 365 -2.92 11.80 -27.86
CA ARG A 365 -1.48 11.99 -27.63
C ARG A 365 -1.15 13.46 -27.90
N ALA A 366 -0.37 14.08 -27.01
CA ALA A 366 0.24 15.36 -27.33
C ALA A 366 1.09 15.13 -28.59
N ALA A 367 0.89 16.00 -29.59
CA ALA A 367 1.57 15.92 -30.88
C ALA A 367 3.08 16.13 -30.73
#